data_AF-A0A1C5K8N1-F1
#
_entry.id   AF-A0A1C5K8N1-F1
#
_cell.length_a   1.000
_cell.length_b   1.000
_cell.length_c   1.000
_cell.angle_alpha   90.00
_cell.angle_beta   90.00
_cell.angle_gamma   90.00
#
_symmetry.space_group_name_H-M   'P 1'
#
loop_
_entity.id
_entity.type
_entity.pdbx_description
1 polymer ?
#
loop_
_entity_poly.entity_id
_entity_poly.type
_entity_poly.pdbx_seq_one_letter_code
_entity_poly.pdbx_strand_id
1 'polypeptide(L)'
;MRQLMAVLRTTAVLVVLFAVAGLHKHPSGPTPPHGGGDDGPKRPKFNPGMMPKRVGPAQQHGIKRAQEEGRPKDADTSEPEAPKRTNPWDDPDFADARYDMRRFGQMGDGAMDKIWDGDGRGSGNHKPSSTEPGKTLFPPGTTREQVEGWFKSIATNPDSRPLERPDGDGWVVTGTRDGITCIVTLDKDGSISGGHPLSGEGVTTNPPAKRPT
;
A
#
# COMPACT_ATOMS: atom_id res chain seq x y z
N MET A 1 33.45 28.81 -33.65
CA MET A 1 33.39 27.34 -33.46
C MET A 1 32.94 27.08 -32.03
N ARG A 2 31.70 26.62 -31.82
CA ARG A 2 31.13 26.35 -30.48
C ARG A 2 31.08 24.83 -30.26
N GLN A 3 31.66 24.39 -29.16
CA GLN A 3 31.70 23.00 -28.71
C GLN A 3 30.30 22.53 -28.29
N LEU A 4 29.90 21.33 -28.71
CA LEU A 4 28.82 20.56 -28.10
C LEU A 4 29.46 19.47 -27.24
N MET A 5 29.25 19.53 -25.92
CA MET A 5 29.48 18.41 -25.01
C MET A 5 28.18 17.64 -24.82
N ALA A 6 28.17 16.38 -25.25
CA ALA A 6 27.11 15.42 -24.94
C ALA A 6 27.37 14.84 -23.55
N VAL A 7 26.43 15.04 -22.63
CA VAL A 7 26.44 14.41 -21.30
C VAL A 7 25.69 13.09 -21.42
N LEU A 8 26.43 11.98 -21.39
CA LEU A 8 25.91 10.63 -21.33
C LEU A 8 25.43 10.35 -19.89
N ARG A 9 24.12 10.18 -19.67
CA ARG A 9 23.57 9.72 -18.39
C ARG A 9 23.36 8.21 -18.45
N THR A 10 24.20 7.48 -17.73
CA THR A 10 24.13 6.02 -17.59
C THR A 10 23.09 5.67 -16.53
N THR A 11 21.94 5.16 -16.94
CA THR A 11 20.91 4.63 -16.02
C THR A 11 21.21 3.16 -15.77
N ALA A 12 21.58 2.81 -14.54
CA ALA A 12 21.73 1.42 -14.11
C ALA A 12 20.34 0.81 -13.87
N VAL A 13 19.98 -0.20 -14.67
CA VAL A 13 18.76 -1.00 -14.51
C VAL A 13 19.08 -2.17 -13.59
N LEU A 14 18.46 -2.21 -12.41
CA LEU A 14 18.53 -3.36 -11.51
C LEU A 14 17.42 -4.35 -11.90
N VAL A 15 17.79 -5.45 -12.56
CA VAL A 15 16.88 -6.53 -12.92
C VAL A 15 16.85 -7.55 -11.78
N VAL A 16 15.70 -7.71 -11.13
CA VAL A 16 15.46 -8.77 -10.15
C VAL A 16 14.61 -9.85 -10.81
N LEU A 17 15.24 -11.00 -11.09
CA LEU A 17 14.59 -12.18 -11.64
C LEU A 17 14.08 -13.08 -10.51
N PHE A 18 12.80 -13.46 -10.56
CA PHE A 18 12.28 -14.56 -9.75
C PHE A 18 11.72 -15.66 -10.66
N ALA A 19 12.36 -16.83 -10.59
CA ALA A 19 11.89 -18.05 -11.20
C ALA A 19 10.84 -18.72 -10.31
N VAL A 20 9.67 -19.05 -10.85
CA VAL A 20 8.70 -19.94 -10.20
C VAL A 20 8.54 -21.18 -11.06
N ALA A 21 9.17 -22.27 -10.60
CA ALA A 21 9.00 -23.60 -11.13
C ALA A 21 7.63 -24.16 -10.71
N GLY A 22 6.94 -24.79 -11.66
CA GLY A 22 5.60 -25.35 -11.46
C GLY A 22 5.57 -26.82 -11.00
N LEU A 23 4.33 -27.32 -11.00
CA LEU A 23 3.87 -28.72 -11.05
C LEU A 23 3.77 -29.50 -9.72
N HIS A 24 2.55 -29.71 -9.21
CA HIS A 24 1.78 -30.98 -9.29
C HIS A 24 0.58 -31.02 -8.30
N LYS A 25 -0.52 -31.65 -8.75
CA LYS A 25 -1.80 -31.88 -8.06
C LYS A 25 -1.68 -32.97 -6.98
N HIS A 26 -2.46 -32.89 -5.89
CA HIS A 26 -3.17 -34.02 -5.21
C HIS A 26 -4.14 -33.49 -4.10
N PRO A 27 -5.13 -34.29 -3.63
CA PRO A 27 -6.49 -33.83 -3.31
C PRO A 27 -6.81 -33.60 -1.82
N SER A 28 -7.96 -32.94 -1.63
CA SER A 28 -8.54 -32.44 -0.38
C SER A 28 -8.80 -33.50 0.71
N GLY A 29 -8.36 -33.20 1.94
CA GLY A 29 -8.76 -33.90 3.16
C GLY A 29 -9.98 -33.25 3.85
N PRO A 30 -10.70 -33.98 4.71
CA PRO A 30 -12.00 -33.58 5.25
C PRO A 30 -11.92 -32.59 6.42
N THR A 31 -12.94 -31.74 6.52
CA THR A 31 -13.20 -30.73 7.56
C THR A 31 -13.55 -31.37 8.93
N PRO A 32 -13.08 -30.81 10.06
CA PRO A 32 -13.63 -31.14 11.37
C PRO A 32 -14.84 -30.24 11.77
N PRO A 33 -15.72 -30.73 12.67
CA PRO A 33 -17.05 -30.18 12.91
C PRO A 33 -17.13 -29.05 13.95
N HIS A 34 -18.27 -28.35 13.89
CA HIS A 34 -18.77 -27.36 14.85
C HIS A 34 -18.95 -27.92 16.28
N GLY A 35 -18.54 -27.12 17.27
CA GLY A 35 -19.03 -27.09 18.65
C GLY A 35 -18.77 -25.66 19.16
N GLY A 36 -19.69 -24.94 19.79
CA GLY A 36 -20.48 -25.33 20.95
C GLY A 36 -20.04 -24.39 22.07
N GLY A 37 -20.96 -23.59 22.61
CA GLY A 37 -20.69 -22.46 23.51
C GLY A 37 -19.96 -22.83 24.81
N ASP A 38 -19.38 -21.81 25.44
CA ASP A 38 -19.67 -21.51 26.85
C ASP A 38 -19.05 -20.19 27.33
N ASP A 39 -19.64 -19.71 28.41
CA ASP A 39 -19.48 -18.43 29.10
C ASP A 39 -18.03 -17.98 29.39
N GLY A 40 -17.68 -16.81 28.86
CA GLY A 40 -16.46 -16.08 29.23
C GLY A 40 -16.62 -15.30 30.55
N PRO A 41 -15.55 -15.18 31.36
CA PRO A 41 -15.61 -14.56 32.68
C PRO A 41 -15.82 -13.04 32.65
N LYS A 42 -16.59 -12.55 33.64
CA LYS A 42 -16.97 -11.15 33.85
C LYS A 42 -15.75 -10.22 33.98
N ARG A 43 -15.74 -9.13 33.19
CA ARG A 43 -14.78 -8.01 33.30
C ARG A 43 -14.79 -7.37 34.71
N PRO A 44 -13.63 -7.02 35.28
CA PRO A 44 -13.54 -6.20 36.48
C PRO A 44 -14.09 -4.79 36.25
N LYS A 45 -14.81 -4.25 37.25
CA LYS A 45 -15.35 -2.89 37.27
C LYS A 45 -14.21 -1.87 37.44
N PHE A 46 -14.25 -0.82 36.62
CA PHE A 46 -13.33 0.33 36.66
C PHE A 46 -13.64 1.25 37.85
N ASN A 47 -12.64 1.52 38.69
CA ASN A 47 -12.73 2.48 39.80
C ASN A 47 -12.23 3.87 39.36
N PRO A 48 -13.04 4.95 39.39
CA PRO A 48 -12.68 6.27 38.89
C PRO A 48 -11.91 7.15 39.91
N GLY A 49 -11.04 6.56 40.72
CA GLY A 49 -10.43 7.20 41.89
C GLY A 49 -9.14 8.00 41.66
N MET A 50 -8.60 8.09 40.44
CA MET A 50 -7.33 8.79 40.19
C MET A 50 -7.42 9.71 38.96
N MET A 51 -7.89 10.94 39.18
CA MET A 51 -7.62 12.07 38.30
C MET A 51 -6.73 13.08 39.04
N PRO A 52 -5.61 13.55 38.45
CA PRO A 52 -4.90 14.71 38.97
C PRO A 52 -5.74 15.98 38.82
N LYS A 53 -5.71 16.80 39.88
CA LYS A 53 -6.53 17.99 40.07
C LYS A 53 -6.23 19.07 39.03
N ARG A 54 -7.33 19.59 38.49
CA ARG A 54 -7.52 20.83 37.73
C ARG A 54 -6.81 22.01 38.42
N VAL A 55 -5.84 22.63 37.75
CA VAL A 55 -5.30 23.94 38.15
C VAL A 55 -6.11 25.02 37.44
N GLY A 56 -6.71 25.91 38.23
CA GLY A 56 -7.54 27.01 37.76
C GLY A 56 -6.75 28.22 37.28
N PRO A 57 -7.44 29.24 36.74
CA PRO A 57 -6.86 30.33 35.96
C PRO A 57 -6.41 31.47 36.85
N ALA A 58 -5.18 31.95 36.68
CA ALA A 58 -4.74 33.20 37.25
C ALA A 58 -3.80 33.91 36.26
N GLN A 59 -4.07 35.22 36.11
CA GLN A 59 -3.23 36.24 35.49
C GLN A 59 -3.36 36.44 33.97
N GLN A 60 -4.57 36.87 33.58
CA GLN A 60 -4.70 37.94 32.60
C GLN A 60 -4.74 39.29 33.33
N HIS A 61 -3.89 40.23 32.89
CA HIS A 61 -4.07 41.69 32.75
C HIS A 61 -2.85 42.51 33.17
N GLY A 62 -2.28 43.25 32.20
CA GLY A 62 -1.17 44.19 32.42
C GLY A 62 -0.68 44.96 31.19
N ILE A 63 -1.61 45.52 30.40
CA ILE A 63 -1.57 46.83 29.69
C ILE A 63 -0.29 47.26 28.90
N LYS A 64 -0.42 47.15 27.56
CA LYS A 64 -0.20 48.15 26.47
C LYS A 64 0.96 49.18 26.48
N ARG A 65 1.65 49.19 25.32
CA ARG A 65 2.03 50.34 24.44
C ARG A 65 3.43 50.96 24.56
N ALA A 66 4.30 50.60 23.61
CA ALA A 66 5.18 51.50 22.84
C ALA A 66 5.47 50.79 21.48
N GLN A 67 4.87 51.26 20.38
CA GLN A 67 5.57 51.83 19.22
C GLN A 67 6.58 50.85 18.60
N GLU A 68 6.25 50.10 17.55
CA GLU A 68 6.08 50.59 16.17
C GLU A 68 7.25 51.48 15.76
N GLU A 69 8.34 50.86 15.32
CA GLU A 69 9.23 51.39 14.28
C GLU A 69 10.13 50.25 13.77
N GLY A 70 10.09 49.99 12.46
CA GLY A 70 11.15 49.26 11.75
C GLY A 70 11.01 47.75 11.56
N ARG A 71 9.87 47.23 11.08
CA ARG A 71 9.84 45.88 10.46
C ARG A 71 9.90 46.05 8.94
N PRO A 72 10.96 45.58 8.24
CA PRO A 72 10.90 45.48 6.79
C PRO A 72 9.77 44.52 6.42
N LYS A 73 8.72 45.06 5.82
CA LYS A 73 7.86 44.34 4.89
C LYS A 73 8.76 43.88 3.74
N ASP A 74 8.50 42.71 3.19
CA ASP A 74 9.17 42.13 2.01
C ASP A 74 10.30 41.12 2.31
N ALA A 75 10.18 40.36 3.40
CA ALA A 75 10.70 38.99 3.38
C ALA A 75 9.61 38.10 2.76
N ASP A 76 9.66 37.99 1.44
CA ASP A 76 8.98 36.93 0.69
C ASP A 76 9.59 35.57 1.12
N THR A 77 9.12 35.06 2.25
CA THR A 77 9.29 33.65 2.62
C THR A 77 8.23 32.82 1.92
N SER A 78 8.18 32.88 0.59
CA SER A 78 7.64 31.77 -0.17
C SER A 78 8.68 30.65 -0.07
N GLU A 79 8.45 29.74 0.87
CA GLU A 79 9.05 28.41 0.76
C GLU A 79 8.82 27.93 -0.68
N PRO A 80 9.84 27.40 -1.38
CA PRO A 80 9.63 26.89 -2.72
C PRO A 80 8.51 25.85 -2.63
N GLU A 81 7.36 26.15 -3.26
CA GLU A 81 6.24 25.21 -3.33
C GLU A 81 6.82 23.88 -3.78
N ALA A 82 6.74 22.87 -2.92
CA ALA A 82 7.15 21.52 -3.29
C ALA A 82 6.46 21.19 -4.61
N PRO A 83 7.18 20.73 -5.65
CA PRO A 83 6.59 20.47 -6.94
C PRO A 83 5.38 19.57 -6.74
N LYS A 84 4.21 20.02 -7.19
CA LYS A 84 2.96 19.26 -7.10
C LYS A 84 3.24 17.91 -7.73
N ARG A 85 3.23 16.85 -6.93
CA ARG A 85 3.37 15.48 -7.43
C ARG A 85 2.18 15.23 -8.35
N THR A 86 2.43 15.22 -9.66
CA THR A 86 1.45 14.82 -10.66
C THR A 86 1.25 13.31 -10.58
N ASN A 87 0.04 12.85 -10.85
CA ASN A 87 -0.23 11.42 -10.90
C ASN A 87 0.69 10.79 -11.96
N PRO A 88 1.40 9.70 -11.68
CA PRO A 88 2.30 9.07 -12.66
C PRO A 88 1.62 8.68 -13.97
N TRP A 89 0.30 8.45 -13.97
CA TRP A 89 -0.47 8.16 -15.18
C TRP A 89 -0.76 9.38 -16.06
N ASP A 90 -0.55 10.60 -15.56
CA ASP A 90 -0.71 11.85 -16.34
C ASP A 90 0.52 12.15 -17.20
N ASP A 91 1.58 11.34 -17.07
CA ASP A 91 2.75 11.44 -17.93
C ASP A 91 2.38 11.08 -19.38
N PRO A 92 2.74 11.91 -20.38
CA PRO A 92 2.39 11.68 -21.78
C PRO A 92 2.89 10.34 -22.32
N ASP A 93 3.95 9.75 -21.74
CA ASP A 93 4.43 8.42 -22.12
C ASP A 93 3.38 7.32 -21.91
N PHE A 94 2.37 7.56 -21.05
CA PHE A 94 1.28 6.61 -20.78
C PHE A 94 -0.06 7.02 -21.38
N ALA A 95 -0.12 8.09 -22.20
CA ALA A 95 -1.37 8.58 -22.76
C ALA A 95 -2.09 7.51 -23.60
N ASP A 96 -1.35 6.81 -24.47
CA ASP A 96 -1.89 5.74 -25.32
C ASP A 96 -2.37 4.55 -24.49
N ALA A 97 -1.56 4.12 -23.51
CA ALA A 97 -1.93 3.04 -22.61
C ALA A 97 -3.21 3.38 -21.83
N ARG A 98 -3.32 4.61 -21.30
CA ARG A 98 -4.50 5.07 -20.55
C ARG A 98 -5.75 5.16 -21.43
N TYR A 99 -5.61 5.48 -22.72
CA TYR A 99 -6.71 5.48 -23.67
C TYR A 99 -7.32 4.08 -23.87
N ASP A 100 -6.48 3.04 -23.89
CA ASP A 100 -6.92 1.65 -24.08
C ASP A 100 -7.48 0.97 -22.81
N MET A 101 -7.23 1.54 -21.63
CA MET A 101 -7.64 0.98 -20.34
C MET A 101 -9.14 1.19 -20.02
N ARG A 102 -10.01 0.43 -20.68
CA ARG A 102 -11.48 0.53 -20.53
C ARG A 102 -12.02 0.24 -19.12
N ARG A 103 -11.27 -0.51 -18.30
CA ARG A 103 -11.64 -0.88 -16.92
C ARG A 103 -10.66 -0.31 -15.90
N PHE A 104 -10.00 0.81 -16.22
CA PHE A 104 -8.95 1.38 -15.39
C PHE A 104 -9.33 1.52 -13.92
N GLY A 105 -8.52 0.89 -13.05
CA GLY A 105 -8.67 0.97 -11.60
C GLY A 105 -9.84 0.18 -11.03
N GLN A 106 -10.61 -0.54 -11.85
CA GLN A 106 -11.66 -1.43 -11.39
C GLN A 106 -11.06 -2.77 -10.95
N MET A 107 -11.71 -3.46 -10.01
CA MET A 107 -11.34 -4.84 -9.75
C MET A 107 -11.70 -5.71 -10.96
N GLY A 108 -10.75 -6.54 -11.39
CA GLY A 108 -11.01 -7.65 -12.30
C GLY A 108 -11.85 -8.72 -11.62
N ASP A 109 -12.52 -9.53 -12.43
CA ASP A 109 -13.46 -10.55 -11.95
C ASP A 109 -12.71 -11.60 -11.11
N GLY A 110 -13.14 -11.82 -9.87
CA GLY A 110 -12.50 -12.75 -8.93
C GLY A 110 -11.10 -12.32 -8.44
N ALA A 111 -10.60 -11.13 -8.84
CA ALA A 111 -9.26 -10.70 -8.46
C ALA A 111 -9.11 -10.57 -6.95
N MET A 112 -10.12 -10.01 -6.26
CA MET A 112 -10.07 -9.88 -4.80
C MET A 112 -10.14 -11.23 -4.09
N ASP A 113 -10.91 -12.20 -4.60
CA ASP A 113 -10.93 -13.57 -4.06
C ASP A 113 -9.55 -14.21 -4.17
N LYS A 114 -8.91 -14.09 -5.34
CA LYS A 114 -7.54 -14.57 -5.55
C LYS A 114 -6.55 -13.89 -4.62
N ILE A 115 -6.58 -12.56 -4.50
CA ILE A 115 -5.67 -11.81 -3.61
C ILE A 115 -5.85 -12.27 -2.15
N TRP A 116 -7.09 -12.40 -1.71
CA TRP A 116 -7.43 -12.65 -0.32
C TRP A 116 -7.29 -14.12 0.09
N ASP A 117 -7.87 -15.03 -0.70
CA ASP A 117 -8.00 -16.45 -0.38
C ASP A 117 -7.11 -17.36 -1.25
N GLY A 118 -6.50 -16.81 -2.29
CA GLY A 118 -5.67 -17.55 -3.23
C GLY A 118 -6.47 -18.21 -4.35
N ASP A 119 -5.76 -18.68 -5.38
CA ASP A 119 -6.35 -19.44 -6.48
C ASP A 119 -6.23 -20.97 -6.30
N GLY A 120 -5.68 -21.42 -5.17
CA GLY A 120 -5.37 -22.83 -4.90
C GLY A 120 -4.21 -23.39 -5.74
N ARG A 121 -3.50 -22.54 -6.50
CA ARG A 121 -2.35 -22.91 -7.35
C ARG A 121 -1.06 -22.24 -6.89
N GLY A 122 -1.07 -21.69 -5.67
CA GLY A 122 0.07 -21.01 -5.08
C GLY A 122 0.20 -19.54 -5.48
N SER A 123 -0.83 -18.92 -6.08
CA SER A 123 -0.90 -17.46 -6.25
C SER A 123 -1.91 -16.86 -5.28
N GLY A 124 -1.60 -15.67 -4.77
CA GLY A 124 -2.47 -14.94 -3.85
C GLY A 124 -2.37 -15.42 -2.40
N ASN A 125 -3.52 -15.40 -1.71
CA ASN A 125 -3.69 -15.75 -0.30
C ASN A 125 -2.85 -14.91 0.67
N HIS A 126 -2.98 -13.58 0.55
CA HIS A 126 -2.23 -12.59 1.34
C HIS A 126 -2.97 -12.12 2.60
N LYS A 127 -4.13 -12.71 2.93
CA LYS A 127 -4.89 -12.32 4.12
C LYS A 127 -4.09 -12.54 5.41
N PRO A 128 -4.38 -11.79 6.50
CA PRO A 128 -3.57 -11.83 7.72
C PRO A 128 -3.46 -13.21 8.38
N SER A 129 -4.45 -14.09 8.17
CA SER A 129 -4.50 -15.44 8.75
C SER A 129 -3.90 -16.53 7.85
N SER A 130 -3.38 -16.18 6.67
CA SER A 130 -2.82 -17.16 5.73
C SER A 130 -1.57 -17.82 6.32
N THR A 131 -1.48 -19.14 6.16
CA THR A 131 -0.31 -19.94 6.52
C THR A 131 0.47 -20.39 5.29
N GLU A 132 0.17 -19.86 4.11
CA GLU A 132 0.85 -20.26 2.88
C GLU A 132 2.33 -19.87 2.92
N PRO A 133 3.25 -20.84 2.72
CA PRO A 133 4.68 -20.56 2.83
C PRO A 133 5.17 -19.48 1.85
N GLY A 134 6.05 -18.60 2.32
CA GLY A 134 6.69 -17.55 1.51
C GLY A 134 5.77 -16.39 1.09
N LYS A 135 4.51 -16.35 1.54
CA LYS A 135 3.59 -15.24 1.24
C LYS A 135 3.80 -14.06 2.16
N THR A 136 3.76 -12.85 1.60
CA THR A 136 3.61 -11.62 2.39
C THR A 136 2.16 -11.47 2.84
N LEU A 137 1.95 -11.09 4.09
CA LEU A 137 0.63 -11.02 4.71
C LEU A 137 0.28 -9.58 5.06
N PHE A 138 -0.99 -9.22 4.88
CA PHE A 138 -1.51 -7.96 5.38
C PHE A 138 -1.48 -7.91 6.91
N PRO A 139 -1.41 -6.71 7.51
CA PRO A 139 -1.40 -6.56 8.95
C PRO A 139 -2.63 -7.20 9.63
N PRO A 140 -2.49 -7.75 10.86
CA PRO A 140 -3.63 -8.24 11.63
C PRO A 140 -4.74 -7.19 11.74
N GLY A 141 -5.99 -7.63 11.56
CA GLY A 141 -7.16 -6.74 11.61
C GLY A 141 -7.49 -6.04 10.28
N THR A 142 -6.62 -6.11 9.28
CA THR A 142 -6.93 -5.63 7.92
C THR A 142 -8.11 -6.41 7.34
N THR A 143 -9.07 -5.72 6.75
CA THR A 143 -10.22 -6.32 6.07
C THR A 143 -10.04 -6.38 4.56
N ARG A 144 -10.83 -7.23 3.91
CA ARG A 144 -10.84 -7.39 2.46
C ARG A 144 -11.23 -6.08 1.76
N GLU A 145 -12.22 -5.38 2.30
CA GLU A 145 -12.74 -4.11 1.77
C GLU A 145 -11.70 -3.00 1.85
N GLN A 146 -10.90 -2.97 2.93
CA GLN A 146 -9.79 -2.03 3.06
C GLN A 146 -8.74 -2.26 1.97
N VAL A 147 -8.35 -3.51 1.75
CA VAL A 147 -7.39 -3.86 0.69
C VAL A 147 -7.92 -3.52 -0.70
N GLU A 148 -9.19 -3.82 -0.97
CA GLU A 148 -9.81 -3.43 -2.24
C GLU A 148 -9.77 -1.92 -2.44
N GLY A 149 -10.08 -1.13 -1.40
CA GLY A 149 -9.99 0.32 -1.43
C GLY A 149 -8.57 0.83 -1.69
N TRP A 150 -7.57 0.28 -1.01
CA TRP A 150 -6.16 0.60 -1.24
C TRP A 150 -5.74 0.28 -2.67
N PHE A 151 -6.11 -0.89 -3.18
CA PHE A 151 -5.69 -1.33 -4.52
C PHE A 151 -6.30 -0.46 -5.61
N LYS A 152 -7.59 -0.09 -5.51
CA LYS A 152 -8.21 0.87 -6.44
C LYS A 152 -7.54 2.24 -6.38
N SER A 153 -7.21 2.72 -5.18
CA SER A 153 -6.52 4.00 -4.98
C SER A 153 -5.10 3.99 -5.55
N ILE A 154 -4.35 2.91 -5.35
CA ILE A 154 -2.98 2.76 -5.87
C ILE A 154 -3.02 2.57 -7.38
N ALA A 155 -3.94 1.77 -7.91
CA ALA A 155 -4.09 1.56 -9.35
C ALA A 155 -4.28 2.87 -10.10
N THR A 156 -5.14 3.75 -9.58
CA THR A 156 -5.51 5.01 -10.25
C THR A 156 -4.58 6.16 -9.95
N ASN A 157 -3.86 6.13 -8.82
CA ASN A 157 -2.93 7.18 -8.40
C ASN A 157 -1.73 6.57 -7.65
N PRO A 158 -0.83 5.86 -8.34
CA PRO A 158 0.29 5.18 -7.71
C PRO A 158 1.36 6.16 -7.22
N ASP A 159 2.23 5.69 -6.32
CA ASP A 159 3.38 6.47 -5.89
C ASP A 159 4.59 6.23 -6.82
N SER A 160 4.62 5.08 -7.52
CA SER A 160 5.64 4.76 -8.51
C SER A 160 5.19 5.07 -9.94
N ARG A 161 6.17 5.30 -10.80
CA ARG A 161 5.96 5.20 -12.25
C ARG A 161 5.44 3.78 -12.60
N PRO A 162 4.41 3.65 -13.44
CA PRO A 162 3.99 2.36 -13.97
C PRO A 162 5.10 1.64 -14.71
N LEU A 163 5.20 0.33 -14.49
CA LEU A 163 6.14 -0.55 -15.17
C LEU A 163 5.36 -1.61 -15.93
N GLU A 164 5.78 -1.95 -17.14
CA GLU A 164 5.19 -3.06 -17.88
C GLU A 164 5.41 -4.38 -17.12
N ARG A 165 4.45 -5.29 -17.21
CA ARG A 165 4.60 -6.63 -16.62
C ARG A 165 5.72 -7.39 -17.35
N PRO A 166 6.65 -8.06 -16.63
CA PRO A 166 7.75 -8.79 -17.26
C PRO A 166 7.34 -9.89 -18.24
N ASP A 167 6.21 -10.58 -17.98
CA ASP A 167 5.79 -11.79 -18.70
C ASP A 167 4.38 -11.68 -19.32
N GLY A 168 3.92 -10.48 -19.68
CA GLY A 168 2.64 -10.32 -20.35
C GLY A 168 2.16 -8.88 -20.51
N ASP A 169 0.97 -8.73 -21.06
CA ASP A 169 0.35 -7.42 -21.24
C ASP A 169 -0.16 -6.85 -19.91
N GLY A 170 0.01 -5.55 -19.71
CA GLY A 170 -0.48 -4.82 -18.54
C GLY A 170 0.65 -4.20 -17.73
N TRP A 171 0.34 -3.82 -16.49
CA TRP A 171 1.20 -2.93 -15.71
C TRP A 171 1.35 -3.40 -14.27
N VAL A 172 2.46 -3.00 -13.65
CA VAL A 172 2.72 -3.12 -12.22
C VAL A 172 2.95 -1.71 -11.68
N VAL A 173 2.23 -1.39 -10.62
CA VAL A 173 2.39 -0.15 -9.89
C VAL A 173 2.54 -0.42 -8.41
N THR A 174 3.13 0.53 -7.69
CA THR A 174 3.28 0.49 -6.24
C THR A 174 2.75 1.76 -5.61
N GLY A 175 2.25 1.63 -4.39
CA GLY A 175 1.81 2.78 -3.61
C GLY A 175 1.57 2.42 -2.16
N THR A 176 1.53 3.46 -1.32
CA THR A 176 1.40 3.35 0.13
C THR A 176 0.07 3.92 0.57
N ARG A 177 -0.72 3.14 1.30
CA ARG A 177 -1.96 3.59 1.92
C ARG A 177 -1.98 3.12 3.36
N ASP A 178 -2.34 4.02 4.27
CA ASP A 178 -2.35 3.75 5.72
C ASP A 178 -1.03 3.16 6.24
N GLY A 179 0.11 3.62 5.68
CA GLY A 179 1.45 3.14 6.03
C GLY A 179 1.85 1.78 5.43
N ILE A 180 0.97 1.16 4.64
CA ILE A 180 1.22 -0.13 3.99
C ILE A 180 1.54 0.07 2.51
N THR A 181 2.75 -0.29 2.12
CA THR A 181 3.17 -0.30 0.71
C THR A 181 2.66 -1.58 0.07
N CYS A 182 1.96 -1.46 -1.05
CA CYS A 182 1.46 -2.59 -1.83
C CYS A 182 1.99 -2.54 -3.26
N ILE A 183 2.13 -3.72 -3.85
CA ILE A 183 2.26 -3.90 -5.30
C ILE A 183 0.87 -4.22 -5.83
N VAL A 184 0.47 -3.56 -6.92
CA VAL A 184 -0.78 -3.81 -7.63
C VAL A 184 -0.48 -4.14 -9.08
N THR A 185 -1.06 -5.23 -9.57
CA THR A 185 -0.93 -5.69 -10.95
C THR A 185 -2.22 -5.38 -11.70
N LEU A 186 -2.08 -4.74 -12.85
CA LEU A 186 -3.14 -4.38 -13.77
C LEU A 186 -3.03 -5.23 -15.04
N ASP A 187 -4.16 -5.68 -15.56
CA ASP A 187 -4.24 -6.23 -16.91
C ASP A 187 -4.24 -5.09 -17.95
N LYS A 188 -4.14 -5.45 -19.23
CA LYS A 188 -4.06 -4.50 -20.35
C LYS A 188 -5.21 -3.49 -20.39
N ASP A 189 -6.41 -3.93 -20.02
CA ASP A 189 -7.60 -3.08 -19.97
C ASP A 189 -7.65 -2.18 -18.73
N GLY A 190 -6.61 -2.22 -17.89
CA GLY A 190 -6.46 -1.42 -16.68
C GLY A 190 -7.22 -1.96 -15.47
N SER A 191 -7.89 -3.12 -15.58
CA SER A 191 -8.48 -3.78 -14.42
C SER A 191 -7.41 -4.40 -13.52
N ILE A 192 -7.66 -4.43 -12.22
CA ILE A 192 -6.77 -5.00 -11.21
C ILE A 192 -6.90 -6.52 -11.24
N SER A 193 -5.81 -7.23 -11.50
CA SER A 193 -5.77 -8.71 -11.59
C SER A 193 -4.99 -9.38 -10.46
N GLY A 194 -4.33 -8.59 -9.62
CA GLY A 194 -3.60 -9.08 -8.45
C GLY A 194 -2.90 -7.98 -7.68
N GLY A 195 -2.25 -8.38 -6.60
CA GLY A 195 -1.43 -7.51 -5.76
C GLY A 195 -1.17 -8.16 -4.40
N HIS A 196 -0.24 -7.58 -3.66
CA HIS A 196 0.15 -8.05 -2.32
C HIS A 196 0.83 -6.93 -1.52
N PRO A 197 0.85 -7.01 -0.18
CA PRO A 197 1.62 -6.09 0.63
C PRO A 197 3.10 -6.37 0.45
N LEU A 198 3.90 -5.31 0.36
CA LEU A 198 5.34 -5.35 0.23
C LEU A 198 6.03 -5.01 1.56
N SER A 199 5.56 -3.96 2.23
CA SER A 199 6.13 -3.47 3.49
C SER A 199 5.13 -2.59 4.24
N GLY A 200 5.43 -2.28 5.50
CA GLY A 200 4.59 -1.49 6.39
C GLY A 200 4.50 -2.13 7.77
N GLU A 201 4.00 -1.38 8.75
CA GLU A 201 3.80 -1.90 10.11
C GLU A 201 2.83 -3.09 10.08
N GLY A 202 3.22 -4.20 10.72
CA GLY A 202 2.41 -5.42 10.79
C GLY A 202 2.42 -6.30 9.53
N VAL A 203 3.03 -5.86 8.43
CA VAL A 203 3.27 -6.73 7.27
C VAL A 203 4.30 -7.78 7.65
N THR A 204 3.98 -9.05 7.42
CA THR A 204 4.88 -10.17 7.71
C THR A 204 5.06 -11.05 6.49
N THR A 205 6.00 -11.98 6.53
CA THR A 205 6.17 -13.00 5.48
C THR A 205 6.21 -14.37 6.13
N ASN A 206 5.40 -15.30 5.62
CA ASN A 206 5.43 -16.67 6.08
C ASN A 206 6.78 -17.33 5.76
N PRO A 207 7.30 -18.19 6.65
CA PRO A 207 8.52 -18.95 6.37
C PRO A 207 8.42 -19.72 5.03
N PRO A 208 9.55 -19.96 4.35
CA PRO A 208 9.53 -20.75 3.12
C PRO A 208 9.09 -22.20 3.39
N ALA A 209 8.57 -22.87 2.37
CA ALA A 209 8.18 -24.27 2.49
C ALA A 209 9.40 -25.11 2.91
N LYS A 210 9.21 -26.01 3.89
CA LYS A 210 10.24 -26.98 4.23
C LYS A 210 10.49 -27.87 3.01
N ARG A 211 11.75 -27.96 2.57
CA ARG A 211 12.11 -28.93 1.53
C ARG A 211 11.85 -30.34 2.06
N PRO A 212 11.20 -31.23 1.28
CA PRO A 212 11.11 -32.62 1.67
C PRO A 212 12.52 -33.20 1.78
N THR A 213 12.81 -33.81 2.93
CA THR A 213 14.06 -34.54 3.22
C THR A 213 13.99 -35.95 2.68
#